data_AF-A0A2E3SCP3-F1
#
_entry.id   AF-A0A2E3SCP3-F1
#
_cell.length_a   1.000
_cell.length_b   1.000
_cell.length_c   1.000
_cell.angle_alpha   90.00
_cell.angle_beta   90.00
_cell.angle_gamma   90.00
#
_symmetry.space_group_name_H-M   'P 1'
#
loop_
_entity.id
_entity.type
_entity.pdbx_description
1 polymer ?
#
loop_
_entity_poly.entity_id
_entity_poly.type
_entity_poly.pdbx_seq_one_letter_code
_entity_poly.pdbx_strand_id
1 'polypeptide(L)'
;MIIDIKFSRLPALILMAIVLTLGYLVLRIIFNGSSPNITFELFAAILGFTLTALVTFLLLNKQTEAELKKEESVLFLNLKMSVYQELLQQLQDVITKKKINKEDIIELRLLNQRISFVASAEVLQAFNDFVKFFAHQTTKENLDETIIDSLLDEMSKLTVYIRRDLFQADKKELKVSELRRLILSSNDLLDS
;
A
#
# COMPACT_ATOMS: atom_id res chain seq x y z
N MET A 1 21.23 -28.12 -15.08
CA MET A 1 20.10 -27.17 -14.96
C MET A 1 19.48 -27.41 -13.58
N ILE A 2 19.94 -26.68 -12.57
CA ILE A 2 19.48 -26.84 -11.19
C ILE A 2 18.23 -25.99 -11.03
N ILE A 3 17.12 -26.65 -10.74
CA ILE A 3 15.81 -26.02 -10.56
C ILE A 3 15.82 -25.32 -9.20
N ASP A 4 15.93 -24.00 -9.22
CA ASP A 4 15.87 -23.14 -8.03
C ASP A 4 14.39 -22.96 -7.61
N ILE A 5 13.85 -23.95 -6.91
CA ILE A 5 12.51 -23.89 -6.33
C ILE A 5 12.56 -23.01 -5.08
N LYS A 6 12.02 -21.81 -5.20
CA LYS A 6 11.80 -20.85 -4.11
C LYS A 6 11.10 -21.54 -2.93
N PHE A 7 11.74 -21.53 -1.76
CA PHE A 7 11.36 -22.22 -0.51
C PHE A 7 9.90 -22.01 -0.07
N SER A 8 9.27 -20.91 -0.48
CA SER A 8 7.85 -20.62 -0.26
C SER A 8 6.88 -21.61 -0.94
N ARG A 9 7.32 -22.39 -1.95
CA ARG A 9 6.49 -23.42 -2.63
C ARG A 9 6.81 -24.85 -2.22
N LEU A 10 7.80 -25.06 -1.34
CA LEU A 10 8.17 -26.38 -0.82
C LEU A 10 7.01 -27.15 -0.16
N PRO A 11 6.16 -26.54 0.71
CA PRO A 11 5.06 -27.29 1.32
C PRO A 11 4.00 -27.72 0.29
N ALA A 12 3.76 -26.92 -0.74
CA ALA A 12 2.83 -27.27 -1.81
C ALA A 12 3.34 -28.43 -2.68
N LEU A 13 4.66 -28.49 -2.93
CA LEU A 13 5.28 -29.60 -3.66
C LEU A 13 5.28 -30.90 -2.85
N ILE A 14 5.51 -30.82 -1.54
CA ILE A 14 5.43 -31.97 -0.63
C ILE A 14 4.00 -32.50 -0.58
N LEU A 15 3.00 -31.61 -0.45
CA LEU A 15 1.59 -31.99 -0.48
C LEU A 15 1.22 -32.69 -1.79
N MET A 16 1.66 -32.14 -2.93
CA MET A 16 1.41 -32.72 -4.24
C MET A 16 2.08 -34.10 -4.41
N ALA A 17 3.31 -34.27 -3.93
CA ALA A 17 4.00 -35.56 -3.93
C ALA A 17 3.28 -36.59 -3.04
N ILE A 18 2.80 -36.19 -1.85
CA ILE A 18 2.04 -37.05 -0.95
C ILE A 18 0.73 -37.49 -1.62
N VAL A 19 -0.02 -36.56 -2.22
CA VAL A 19 -1.29 -36.87 -2.92
C VAL A 19 -1.06 -37.84 -4.07
N LEU A 20 -0.02 -37.62 -4.89
CA LEU A 20 0.32 -38.51 -6.00
C LEU A 20 0.74 -39.91 -5.51
N THR A 21 1.50 -39.98 -4.43
CA THR A 21 1.98 -41.25 -3.86
C THR A 21 0.84 -42.03 -3.21
N LEU A 22 -0.05 -41.36 -2.47
CA LEU A 22 -1.27 -41.97 -1.92
C LEU A 22 -2.18 -42.45 -3.05
N GLY A 23 -2.38 -41.63 -4.09
CA GLY A 23 -3.17 -41.99 -5.26
C GLY A 23 -2.63 -43.25 -5.94
N TYR A 24 -1.31 -43.34 -6.14
CA TYR A 24 -0.66 -44.52 -6.70
C TYR A 24 -0.82 -45.77 -5.81
N LEU A 25 -0.65 -45.64 -4.50
CA LEU A 25 -0.79 -46.77 -3.57
C LEU A 25 -2.22 -47.31 -3.54
N VAL A 26 -3.22 -46.42 -3.56
CA VAL A 26 -4.63 -46.81 -3.61
C VAL A 26 -4.94 -47.55 -4.91
N LEU A 27 -4.48 -47.03 -6.06
CA LEU A 27 -4.61 -47.72 -7.35
C LEU A 27 -3.96 -49.11 -7.31
N ARG A 28 -2.76 -49.24 -6.73
CA ARG A 28 -2.07 -50.52 -6.62
C ARG A 28 -2.84 -51.53 -5.77
N ILE A 29 -3.42 -51.12 -4.64
CA ILE A 29 -4.19 -52.01 -3.76
C ILE A 29 -5.47 -52.50 -4.46
N ILE A 30 -6.14 -51.61 -5.19
CA ILE A 30 -7.34 -51.91 -5.95
C ILE A 30 -7.04 -52.90 -7.10
N PHE A 31 -6.01 -52.65 -7.89
CA PHE A 31 -5.71 -53.47 -9.07
C PHE A 31 -5.14 -54.85 -8.71
N ASN A 32 -4.54 -55.02 -7.54
CA ASN A 32 -3.98 -56.31 -7.08
C ASN A 32 -4.89 -57.11 -6.13
N GLY A 33 -6.03 -56.56 -5.71
CA GLY A 33 -6.97 -57.23 -4.79
C GLY A 33 -8.20 -57.75 -5.52
N SER A 34 -8.59 -59.01 -5.27
CA SER A 34 -9.87 -59.61 -5.72
C SER A 34 -11.06 -59.01 -4.96
N SER A 35 -11.22 -57.68 -4.97
CA SER A 35 -12.27 -56.97 -4.25
C SER A 35 -13.54 -56.85 -5.11
N PRO A 36 -14.75 -56.87 -4.52
CA PRO A 36 -16.00 -56.66 -5.26
C PRO A 36 -16.03 -55.27 -5.93
N ASN A 37 -16.55 -55.19 -7.17
CA ASN A 37 -16.64 -53.93 -7.95
C ASN A 37 -17.21 -52.74 -7.17
N ILE A 38 -18.15 -52.98 -6.25
CA ILE A 38 -18.80 -51.94 -5.43
C ILE A 38 -17.80 -51.24 -4.48
N THR A 39 -16.84 -51.99 -3.94
CA THR A 39 -15.80 -51.42 -3.07
C THR A 39 -14.93 -50.44 -3.87
N PHE A 40 -14.58 -50.80 -5.11
CA PHE A 40 -13.81 -49.92 -6.00
C PHE A 40 -14.55 -48.63 -6.34
N GLU A 41 -15.83 -48.72 -6.74
CA GLU A 41 -16.65 -47.56 -7.08
C GLU A 41 -16.80 -46.59 -5.91
N LEU A 42 -17.01 -47.11 -4.70
CA LEU A 42 -17.13 -46.29 -3.49
C LEU A 42 -15.83 -45.57 -3.15
N PHE A 43 -14.68 -46.25 -3.27
CA PHE A 43 -13.37 -45.62 -3.02
C PHE A 43 -13.03 -44.56 -4.07
N ALA A 44 -13.30 -44.84 -5.35
CA ALA A 44 -13.11 -43.88 -6.43
C ALA A 44 -13.98 -42.63 -6.21
N ALA A 45 -15.24 -42.81 -5.77
CA ALA A 45 -16.14 -41.71 -5.42
C ALA A 45 -15.62 -40.88 -4.24
N ILE A 46 -15.12 -41.53 -3.17
CA ILE A 46 -14.56 -40.82 -2.00
C ILE A 46 -13.29 -40.05 -2.37
N LEU A 47 -12.40 -40.63 -3.19
CA LEU A 47 -11.21 -39.94 -3.67
C LEU A 47 -11.56 -38.74 -4.56
N GLY A 48 -12.49 -38.92 -5.50
CA GLY A 48 -12.98 -37.84 -6.36
C GLY A 48 -13.63 -36.71 -5.56
N PHE A 49 -14.44 -37.06 -4.56
CA PHE A 49 -15.05 -36.10 -3.64
C PHE A 49 -13.98 -35.35 -2.81
N THR A 50 -13.02 -36.07 -2.23
CA THR A 50 -11.95 -35.49 -1.41
C THR A 50 -11.08 -34.55 -2.23
N LEU A 51 -10.68 -34.96 -3.44
CA LEU A 51 -9.92 -34.12 -4.36
C LEU A 51 -10.71 -32.86 -4.74
N THR A 52 -11.98 -33.01 -5.09
CA THR A 52 -12.86 -31.89 -5.45
C THR A 52 -13.04 -30.93 -4.27
N ALA A 53 -13.30 -31.43 -3.07
CA ALA A 53 -13.42 -30.62 -1.86
C ALA A 53 -12.11 -29.87 -1.55
N LEU A 54 -10.95 -30.52 -1.70
CA LEU A 54 -9.64 -29.90 -1.51
C LEU A 54 -9.39 -28.78 -2.54
N VAL A 55 -9.67 -29.03 -3.82
CA VAL A 55 -9.53 -28.02 -4.88
C VAL A 55 -10.45 -26.83 -4.62
N THR A 56 -11.72 -27.08 -4.28
CA THR A 56 -12.68 -26.01 -3.94
C THR A 56 -12.22 -25.20 -2.74
N PHE A 57 -11.74 -25.85 -1.68
CA PHE A 57 -11.18 -25.17 -0.51
C PHE A 57 -9.98 -24.27 -0.87
N LEU A 58 -9.05 -24.77 -1.68
CA LEU A 58 -7.89 -23.98 -2.14
C LEU A 58 -8.29 -22.81 -3.03
N LEU A 59 -9.30 -22.98 -3.89
CA LEU A 59 -9.82 -21.93 -4.77
C LEU A 59 -10.53 -20.84 -3.98
N LEU A 60 -11.39 -21.20 -3.02
CA LEU A 60 -12.10 -20.25 -2.17
C LEU A 60 -11.12 -19.44 -1.32
N ASN A 61 -10.18 -20.08 -0.63
CA ASN A 61 -9.21 -19.37 0.20
C ASN A 61 -8.38 -18.36 -0.59
N LYS A 62 -7.94 -18.70 -1.80
CA LYS A 62 -7.20 -17.76 -2.65
C LYS A 62 -8.04 -16.56 -3.08
N GLN A 63 -9.32 -16.77 -3.35
CA GLN A 63 -10.23 -15.69 -3.69
C GLN A 63 -10.44 -14.77 -2.49
N THR A 64 -10.67 -15.34 -1.30
CA THR A 64 -10.82 -14.57 -0.06
C THR A 64 -9.56 -13.77 0.30
N GLU A 65 -8.36 -14.35 0.21
CA GLU A 65 -7.11 -13.61 0.46
C GLU A 65 -6.90 -12.47 -0.53
N ALA A 66 -7.21 -12.69 -1.81
CA ALA A 66 -7.07 -11.66 -2.85
C ALA A 66 -8.08 -10.52 -2.64
N GLU A 67 -9.31 -10.86 -2.24
CA GLU A 67 -10.35 -9.89 -1.93
C GLU A 67 -10.03 -9.05 -0.68
N LEU A 68 -9.57 -9.69 0.41
CA LEU A 68 -9.14 -8.99 1.61
C LEU A 68 -7.98 -8.03 1.33
N LYS A 69 -6.97 -8.45 0.56
CA LYS A 69 -5.86 -7.56 0.15
C LYS A 69 -6.33 -6.40 -0.71
N LYS A 70 -7.32 -6.64 -1.58
CA LYS A 70 -7.92 -5.59 -2.40
C LYS A 70 -8.68 -4.60 -1.52
N GLU A 71 -9.46 -5.06 -0.56
CA GLU A 71 -10.19 -4.22 0.38
C GLU A 71 -9.24 -3.37 1.22
N GLU A 72 -8.19 -3.96 1.79
CA GLU A 72 -7.14 -3.25 2.52
C GLU A 72 -6.49 -2.17 1.65
N SER A 73 -6.14 -2.50 0.40
CA SER A 73 -5.56 -1.55 -0.54
C SER A 73 -6.52 -0.41 -0.89
N VAL A 74 -7.81 -0.66 -1.02
CA VAL A 74 -8.83 0.36 -1.30
C VAL A 74 -9.01 1.27 -0.09
N LEU A 75 -9.08 0.71 1.13
CA LEU A 75 -9.17 1.48 2.37
C LEU A 75 -7.96 2.40 2.54
N PHE A 76 -6.74 1.87 2.32
CA PHE A 76 -5.53 2.67 2.40
C PHE A 76 -5.48 3.76 1.33
N LEU A 77 -5.91 3.47 0.10
CA LEU A 77 -6.00 4.46 -0.97
C LEU A 77 -7.01 5.57 -0.65
N ASN A 78 -8.17 5.21 -0.09
CA ASN A 78 -9.18 6.18 0.35
C ASN A 78 -8.65 7.08 1.48
N LEU A 79 -7.92 6.51 2.44
CA LEU A 79 -7.27 7.28 3.49
C LEU A 79 -6.25 8.27 2.92
N LYS A 80 -5.37 7.82 2.01
CA LYS A 80 -4.43 8.69 1.28
C LYS A 80 -5.15 9.85 0.60
N MET A 81 -6.20 9.53 -0.15
CA MET A 81 -6.98 10.53 -0.88
C MET A 81 -7.60 11.57 0.05
N SER A 82 -8.18 11.13 1.17
CA SER A 82 -8.76 12.03 2.17
C SER A 82 -7.72 12.96 2.79
N VAL A 83 -6.54 12.44 3.18
CA VAL A 83 -5.47 13.26 3.75
C VAL A 83 -4.93 14.26 2.73
N TYR A 84 -4.77 13.86 1.47
CA TYR A 84 -4.31 14.77 0.42
C TYR A 84 -5.34 15.83 0.03
N GLN A 85 -6.63 15.52 0.07
CA GLN A 85 -7.69 16.51 -0.12
C GLN A 85 -7.69 17.54 1.01
N GLU A 86 -7.60 17.09 2.27
CA GLU A 86 -7.48 17.98 3.44
C GLU A 86 -6.24 18.87 3.33
N LEU A 87 -5.10 18.31 2.93
CA LEU A 87 -3.86 19.03 2.67
C LEU A 87 -4.06 20.16 1.64
N LEU A 88 -4.57 19.83 0.45
CA LEU A 88 -4.75 20.83 -0.61
C LEU A 88 -5.73 21.92 -0.20
N GLN A 89 -6.81 21.58 0.52
CA GLN A 89 -7.76 22.55 1.03
C GLN A 89 -7.09 23.53 2.01
N GLN A 90 -6.31 23.03 2.97
CA GLN A 90 -5.62 23.88 3.94
C GLN A 90 -4.56 24.76 3.27
N LEU A 91 -3.80 24.24 2.30
CA LEU A 91 -2.86 25.05 1.54
C LEU A 91 -3.58 26.16 0.75
N GLN A 92 -4.71 25.85 0.13
CA GLN A 92 -5.54 26.85 -0.55
C GLN A 92 -6.03 27.93 0.41
N ASP A 93 -6.52 27.55 1.59
CA ASP A 93 -7.01 28.49 2.60
C ASP A 93 -5.88 29.44 3.05
N VAL A 94 -4.70 28.88 3.31
CA VAL A 94 -3.50 29.64 3.72
C VAL A 94 -3.03 30.62 2.63
N ILE A 95 -3.02 30.20 1.36
CA ILE A 95 -2.68 31.09 0.23
C ILE A 95 -3.74 32.20 0.08
N THR A 96 -5.02 31.86 0.27
CA THR A 96 -6.15 32.80 0.09
C THR A 96 -6.22 33.86 1.19
N LYS A 97 -5.79 33.56 2.42
CA LYS A 97 -5.79 34.50 3.55
C LYS A 97 -4.88 35.72 3.31
N LYS A 98 -3.93 35.68 2.36
CA LYS A 98 -2.95 36.75 1.99
C LYS A 98 -2.08 37.31 3.12
N LYS A 99 -2.33 36.89 4.36
CA LYS A 99 -1.63 37.21 5.61
C LYS A 99 -1.43 35.93 6.38
N ILE A 100 -0.30 35.85 7.08
CA ILE A 100 0.13 34.64 7.76
C ILE A 100 0.19 34.89 9.25
N ASN A 101 -0.57 34.12 10.01
CA ASN A 101 -0.62 34.17 11.46
C ASN A 101 0.15 32.98 12.06
N LYS A 102 0.50 33.08 13.35
CA LYS A 102 1.12 31.97 14.09
C LYS A 102 0.26 30.71 14.12
N GLU A 103 -1.06 30.87 14.06
CA GLU A 103 -2.01 29.76 13.98
C GLU A 103 -1.85 28.97 12.68
N ASP A 104 -1.63 29.64 11.54
CA ASP A 104 -1.41 28.97 10.25
C ASP A 104 -0.10 28.15 10.25
N ILE A 105 0.94 28.63 10.95
CA ILE A 105 2.20 27.89 11.15
C ILE A 105 1.96 26.61 11.96
N ILE A 106 1.15 26.67 13.03
CA ILE A 106 0.80 25.50 13.85
C ILE A 106 -0.03 24.51 13.02
N GLU A 107 -0.99 24.99 12.24
CA GLU A 107 -1.80 24.16 11.34
C GLU A 107 -0.93 23.41 10.33
N LEU A 108 0.03 24.10 9.70
CA LEU A 108 0.98 23.45 8.77
C LEU A 108 1.86 22.39 9.45
N ARG A 109 2.24 22.55 10.73
CA ARG A 109 2.97 21.52 11.50
C ARG A 109 2.11 20.29 11.77
N LEU A 110 0.85 20.50 12.17
CA LEU A 110 -0.09 19.40 12.39
C LEU A 110 -0.36 18.66 11.08
N LEU A 111 -0.44 19.40 9.97
CA LEU A 111 -0.59 18.83 8.64
C LEU A 111 0.63 18.00 8.24
N ASN A 112 1.85 18.49 8.48
CA ASN A 112 3.09 17.74 8.27
C ASN A 112 3.07 16.37 8.99
N GLN A 113 2.62 16.34 10.25
CA GLN A 113 2.48 15.10 10.99
C GLN A 113 1.46 14.15 10.36
N ARG A 114 0.30 14.67 9.95
CA ARG A 114 -0.75 13.87 9.31
C ARG A 114 -0.31 13.27 7.98
N ILE A 115 0.30 14.07 7.10
CA ILE A 115 0.76 13.57 5.80
C ILE A 115 1.89 12.56 5.96
N SER A 116 2.74 12.67 6.99
CA SER A 116 3.85 11.72 7.24
C SER A 116 3.39 10.29 7.51
N PHE A 117 2.13 10.10 7.91
CA PHE A 117 1.55 8.77 8.13
C PHE A 117 1.29 8.02 6.82
N VAL A 118 0.92 8.74 5.75
CA VAL A 118 0.45 8.13 4.50
C VAL A 118 1.34 8.43 3.29
N ALA A 119 2.11 9.51 3.33
CA ALA A 119 2.79 10.05 2.16
C ALA A 119 4.13 9.38 1.85
N SER A 120 4.48 9.32 0.56
CA SER A 120 5.83 8.97 0.11
C SER A 120 6.82 10.10 0.37
N ALA A 121 8.10 9.77 0.24
CA ALA A 121 9.23 10.65 0.50
C ALA A 121 9.16 11.89 -0.38
N GLU A 122 8.78 11.68 -1.65
CA GLU A 122 8.76 12.72 -2.66
C GLU A 122 7.62 13.70 -2.41
N VAL A 123 6.49 13.22 -1.90
CA VAL A 123 5.39 14.09 -1.45
C VAL A 123 5.81 14.89 -0.21
N LEU A 124 6.44 14.24 0.78
CA LEU A 124 6.95 14.94 1.97
C LEU A 124 8.02 15.98 1.62
N GLN A 125 8.91 15.66 0.67
CA GLN A 125 9.93 16.59 0.21
C GLN A 125 9.31 17.79 -0.52
N ALA A 126 8.38 17.55 -1.45
CA ALA A 126 7.67 18.63 -2.14
C ALA A 126 6.86 19.50 -1.18
N PHE A 127 6.21 18.90 -0.17
CA PHE A 127 5.52 19.64 0.87
C PHE A 127 6.49 20.49 1.70
N ASN A 128 7.64 19.95 2.07
CA ASN A 128 8.66 20.71 2.79
C ASN A 128 9.18 21.88 1.97
N ASP A 129 9.36 21.72 0.66
CA ASP A 129 9.81 22.80 -0.21
C ASP A 129 8.74 23.89 -0.34
N PHE A 130 7.45 23.52 -0.42
CA PHE A 130 6.34 24.47 -0.28
C PHE A 130 6.41 25.23 1.05
N VAL A 131 6.58 24.52 2.17
CA VAL A 131 6.64 25.12 3.51
C VAL A 131 7.83 26.07 3.64
N LYS A 132 9.02 25.72 3.10
CA LYS A 132 10.18 26.63 3.06
C LYS A 132 9.85 27.91 2.30
N PHE A 133 9.26 27.76 1.13
CA PHE A 133 8.91 28.91 0.30
C PHE A 133 7.90 29.80 1.02
N PHE A 134 6.88 29.19 1.60
CA PHE A 134 5.87 29.89 2.39
C PHE A 134 6.48 30.63 3.60
N ALA A 135 7.29 29.95 4.41
CA ALA A 135 7.94 30.52 5.59
C ALA A 135 8.97 31.60 5.25
N HIS A 136 9.57 31.59 4.06
CA HIS A 136 10.46 32.69 3.66
C HIS A 136 9.70 33.97 3.30
N GLN A 137 8.44 33.85 2.90
CA GLN A 137 7.61 34.96 2.46
C GLN A 137 6.79 35.58 3.61
N THR A 138 6.60 34.85 4.72
CA THR A 138 5.98 35.36 5.97
C THR A 138 6.72 36.54 6.58
N THR A 139 8.02 36.70 6.32
CA THR A 139 8.80 37.83 6.82
C THR A 139 8.37 39.16 6.19
N LYS A 140 7.62 39.12 5.08
CA LYS A 140 7.06 40.29 4.41
C LYS A 140 5.60 40.46 4.88
N GLU A 141 5.22 41.67 5.32
CA GLU A 141 3.92 41.95 5.96
C GLU A 141 2.67 41.62 5.09
N ASN A 142 2.82 41.44 3.77
CA ASN A 142 1.75 40.98 2.87
C ASN A 142 2.33 40.15 1.71
N LEU A 143 1.59 39.15 1.27
CA LEU A 143 1.86 38.41 0.04
C LEU A 143 1.40 39.25 -1.17
N ASP A 144 2.32 39.63 -2.06
CA ASP A 144 1.98 40.22 -3.35
C ASP A 144 1.47 39.16 -4.35
N GLU A 145 0.93 39.59 -5.49
CA GLU A 145 0.40 38.68 -6.51
C GLU A 145 1.49 37.75 -7.10
N THR A 146 2.73 38.21 -7.22
CA THR A 146 3.85 37.40 -7.75
C THR A 146 4.25 36.29 -6.78
N ILE A 147 4.17 36.54 -5.47
CA ILE A 147 4.40 35.55 -4.42
C ILE A 147 3.28 34.51 -4.41
N ILE A 148 2.02 34.94 -4.58
CA ILE A 148 0.86 34.05 -4.67
C ILE A 148 1.01 33.11 -5.87
N ASP A 149 1.37 33.64 -7.05
CA ASP A 149 1.61 32.83 -8.25
C ASP A 149 2.71 31.79 -8.04
N SER A 150 3.77 32.18 -7.33
CA SER A 150 4.88 31.26 -7.00
C SER A 150 4.46 30.18 -6.00
N LEU A 151 3.62 30.50 -5.01
CA LEU A 151 3.04 29.52 -4.08
C LEU A 151 2.13 28.52 -4.81
N LEU A 152 1.34 29.01 -5.77
CA LEU A 152 0.49 28.15 -6.61
C LEU A 152 1.32 27.23 -7.53
N ASP A 153 2.48 27.67 -8.01
CA ASP A 153 3.41 26.82 -8.75
C ASP A 153 3.99 25.69 -7.87
N GLU A 154 4.40 26.01 -6.63
CA GLU A 154 4.85 25.00 -5.67
C GLU A 154 3.74 24.01 -5.28
N MET A 155 2.51 24.49 -5.09
CA MET A 155 1.34 23.63 -4.86
C MET A 155 1.04 22.74 -6.08
N SER A 156 1.27 23.24 -7.30
CA SER A 156 1.11 22.46 -8.54
C SER A 156 2.14 21.34 -8.63
N LYS A 157 3.41 21.62 -8.29
CA LYS A 157 4.46 20.59 -8.18
C LYS A 157 4.09 19.53 -7.14
N LEU A 158 3.63 19.92 -5.96
CA LEU A 158 3.17 19.01 -4.91
C LEU A 158 2.04 18.09 -5.43
N THR A 159 1.08 18.64 -6.17
CA THR A 159 -0.04 17.87 -6.76
C THR A 159 0.44 16.81 -7.75
N VAL A 160 1.50 17.06 -8.51
CA VAL A 160 2.12 16.06 -9.40
C VAL A 160 2.67 14.88 -8.60
N TYR A 161 3.35 15.14 -7.49
CA TYR A 161 3.86 14.08 -6.62
C TYR A 161 2.74 13.31 -5.91
N ILE A 162 1.69 14.00 -5.46
CA ILE A 162 0.49 13.37 -4.87
C ILE A 162 -0.17 12.43 -5.88
N ARG A 163 -0.39 12.89 -7.12
CA ARG A 163 -0.96 12.05 -8.19
C ARG A 163 -0.09 10.83 -8.41
N ARG A 164 1.23 11.01 -8.46
CA ARG A 164 2.17 9.90 -8.62
C ARG A 164 2.07 8.91 -7.47
N ASP A 165 2.00 9.39 -6.24
CA ASP A 165 1.89 8.56 -5.03
C ASP A 165 0.57 7.78 -4.93
N LEU A 166 -0.53 8.34 -5.44
CA LEU A 166 -1.83 7.67 -5.47
C LEU A 166 -1.91 6.56 -6.52
N PHE A 167 -1.28 6.77 -7.68
CA PHE A 167 -1.43 5.87 -8.84
C PHE A 167 -0.21 4.97 -9.12
N GLN A 168 0.96 5.23 -8.53
CA GLN A 168 2.11 4.35 -8.63
C GLN A 168 2.14 3.41 -7.41
N ALA A 169 2.03 2.11 -7.66
CA ALA A 169 2.14 1.06 -6.65
C ALA A 169 3.59 0.82 -6.18
N ASP A 170 4.50 1.76 -6.44
CA ASP A 170 5.92 1.59 -6.18
C ASP A 170 6.19 1.86 -4.69
N LYS A 171 6.12 0.77 -3.92
CA LYS A 171 6.48 0.72 -2.50
C LYS A 171 7.98 0.93 -2.34
N LYS A 172 8.47 2.15 -2.56
CA LYS A 172 9.75 2.55 -1.96
C LYS A 172 9.49 2.72 -0.47
N GLU A 173 9.66 1.63 0.29
CA GLU A 173 9.65 1.70 1.74
C GLU A 173 10.78 2.64 2.18
N LEU A 174 10.37 3.74 2.80
CA LEU A 174 11.31 4.71 3.33
C LEU A 174 11.97 4.16 4.58
N LYS A 175 13.29 4.32 4.66
CA LYS A 175 14.01 4.06 5.90
C LYS A 175 13.55 5.04 6.95
N VAL A 176 13.29 4.56 8.16
CA VAL A 176 12.82 5.38 9.31
C VAL A 176 13.72 6.60 9.55
N SER A 177 15.03 6.49 9.30
CA SER A 177 15.98 7.59 9.41
C SER A 177 15.73 8.72 8.40
N GLU A 178 15.28 8.39 7.20
CA GLU A 178 15.00 9.34 6.12
C GLU A 178 13.66 10.04 6.34
N LEU A 179 12.63 9.31 6.76
CA LEU A 179 11.35 9.88 7.22
C LEU A 179 11.56 10.86 8.37
N ARG A 180 12.35 10.45 9.39
CA ARG A 180 12.65 11.31 10.53
C ARG A 180 13.34 12.60 10.09
N ARG A 181 14.28 12.54 9.15
CA ARG A 181 14.95 13.72 8.61
C ARG A 181 13.96 14.64 7.90
N LEU A 182 13.08 14.11 7.05
CA LEU A 182 12.09 14.90 6.32
C LEU A 182 11.11 15.58 7.27
N ILE A 183 10.56 14.86 8.26
CA ILE A 183 9.60 15.39 9.23
C ILE A 183 10.26 16.50 10.07
N LEU A 184 11.45 16.24 10.62
CA LEU A 184 12.15 17.21 11.48
C LEU A 184 12.56 18.46 10.69
N SER A 185 13.06 18.29 9.45
CA SER A 185 13.47 19.44 8.64
C SER A 185 12.32 20.43 8.43
N SER A 186 11.10 19.95 8.18
CA SER A 186 9.91 20.79 8.05
C SER A 186 9.61 21.59 9.32
N ASN A 187 9.73 20.94 10.48
CA ASN A 187 9.42 21.56 11.77
C ASN A 187 10.42 22.65 12.14
N ASP A 188 11.71 22.44 11.87
CA ASP A 188 12.78 23.42 12.14
C ASP A 188 12.62 24.67 11.27
N LEU A 189 12.17 24.50 10.02
CA LEU A 189 11.92 25.59 9.07
C LEU A 189 10.75 26.49 9.48
N LEU A 190 9.80 25.95 10.22
CA LEU A 190 8.63 26.68 10.73
C LEU A 190 8.93 27.39 12.07
N ASP A 191 10.05 27.09 12.71
CA ASP A 191 10.52 27.73 13.95
C ASP A 191 11.53 28.87 13.71
N SER A 192 11.97 29.06 12.45
CA SER A 192 12.95 30.07 12.01
C SER A 192 12.31 31.37 11.57
#